data_AF-A0A1F8XV23-F1
#
_entry.id   AF-A0A1F8XV23-F1
#
_cell.length_a   1.000
_cell.length_b   1.000
_cell.length_c   1.000
_cell.angle_alpha   90.00
_cell.angle_beta   90.00
_cell.angle_gamma   90.00
#
_symmetry.space_group_name_H-M   'P 1'
#
loop_
_entity.id
_entity.type
_entity.pdbx_description
1 polymer ?
#
loop_
_entity_poly.entity_id
_entity_poly.type
_entity_poly.pdbx_seq_one_letter_code
_entity_poly.pdbx_strand_id
1 'polypeptide(L)'
;MFGWLRKKDWRNSPAHLLLLSKFRSGDSTDRYRGAEYWETVLKEKPLKVIEQFLKEGVLEPAGLQELVDYKFKVSDLKPMLKERGLKISGRKEELIQRLIENDEQSMRDATKGLDIYRCTKEGMRLAEHYLEGEKAKRDAAERDVVDLLVRKEFSKAVRIVAQYETYQIFPRGLGIDWKDYDVEPGVESLKIIFERTPEILKDIEEDRLDKLRLSAAMMQLWGINIAGRWLPDDFETGSRLDSDAACRMFVFYAAHLRNMAGYKEARVKTVEVSSVDDGNTCAECQKIGGKKYKVESVPELPYAKCTCDIGCRCTTIVGDFQ
;
A
#
# COMPACT_ATOMS: atom_id res chain seq x y z
N MET A 1 3.40 -25.87 -41.80
CA MET A 1 4.35 -24.78 -41.47
C MET A 1 3.97 -24.29 -40.07
N PHE A 2 4.64 -24.81 -39.04
CA PHE A 2 4.22 -24.76 -37.64
C PHE A 2 4.58 -23.43 -36.96
N GLY A 3 3.60 -22.54 -36.79
CA GLY A 3 3.74 -21.29 -36.02
C GLY A 3 3.37 -21.39 -34.53
N TRP A 4 2.98 -22.58 -34.04
CA TRP A 4 2.32 -22.76 -32.74
C TRP A 4 3.21 -23.29 -31.60
N LEU A 5 4.53 -23.41 -31.81
CA LEU A 5 5.47 -23.95 -30.81
C LEU A 5 6.63 -23.00 -30.48
N ARG A 6 6.42 -21.68 -30.55
CA ARG A 6 7.26 -20.78 -29.75
C ARG A 6 6.71 -20.84 -28.33
N LYS A 7 7.26 -21.72 -27.49
CA LYS A 7 7.08 -21.61 -26.04
C LYS A 7 7.37 -20.15 -25.69
N LYS A 8 6.35 -19.44 -25.22
CA LYS A 8 6.49 -18.05 -24.84
C LYS A 8 7.55 -18.03 -23.74
N ASP A 9 8.65 -17.33 -23.98
CA ASP A 9 9.75 -17.30 -23.02
C ASP A 9 9.30 -16.54 -21.77
N TRP A 10 8.99 -17.29 -20.72
CA TRP A 10 8.47 -16.75 -19.46
C TRP A 10 9.46 -15.78 -18.82
N ARG A 11 10.77 -15.90 -19.12
CA ARG A 11 11.82 -15.00 -18.61
C ARG A 11 11.67 -13.56 -19.08
N ASN A 12 10.89 -13.35 -20.14
CA ASN A 12 10.58 -12.04 -20.68
C ASN A 12 9.12 -11.61 -20.39
N SER A 13 8.38 -12.38 -19.59
CA SER A 13 7.01 -12.07 -19.21
C SER A 13 6.97 -11.38 -17.83
N PRO A 14 6.55 -10.11 -17.74
CA PRO A 14 6.48 -9.39 -16.46
C PRO A 14 5.59 -10.10 -15.42
N ALA A 15 4.48 -10.72 -15.85
CA ALA A 15 3.61 -11.49 -14.94
C ALA A 15 4.32 -12.71 -14.35
N HIS A 16 5.11 -13.43 -15.15
CA HIS A 16 5.86 -14.59 -14.67
C HIS A 16 6.99 -14.16 -13.74
N LEU A 17 7.71 -13.09 -14.08
CA LEU A 17 8.77 -12.54 -13.22
C LEU A 17 8.21 -12.00 -11.90
N LEU A 18 7.03 -11.36 -11.92
CA LEU A 18 6.34 -10.93 -10.72
C LEU A 18 5.89 -12.12 -9.84
N LEU A 19 5.46 -13.23 -10.45
CA LEU A 19 5.14 -14.44 -9.70
C LEU A 19 6.40 -15.04 -9.07
N LEU A 20 7.48 -15.17 -9.85
CA LEU A 20 8.78 -15.65 -9.37
C LEU A 20 9.27 -14.81 -8.18
N SER A 21 9.11 -13.48 -8.26
CA SER A 21 9.55 -12.57 -7.21
C SER A 21 8.81 -12.75 -5.87
N LYS A 22 7.69 -13.47 -5.83
CA LYS A 22 7.00 -13.80 -4.57
C LYS A 22 7.75 -14.86 -3.77
N PHE A 23 8.58 -15.67 -4.42
CA PHE A 23 9.34 -16.75 -3.80
C PHE A 23 10.76 -16.32 -3.34
N ARG A 24 11.12 -15.02 -3.39
CA ARG A 24 12.46 -14.56 -2.97
C ARG A 24 12.82 -14.95 -1.53
N SER A 25 11.85 -14.90 -0.63
CA SER A 25 12.03 -15.21 0.81
C SER A 25 11.34 -16.51 1.22
N GLY A 26 10.94 -17.34 0.27
CA GLY A 26 10.11 -18.52 0.52
C GLY A 26 8.61 -18.22 0.43
N ASP A 27 7.86 -19.01 -0.33
CA ASP A 27 6.39 -18.96 -0.32
C ASP A 27 5.79 -20.35 -0.58
N SER A 28 4.53 -20.53 -0.17
CA SER A 28 3.80 -21.78 -0.35
C SER A 28 3.03 -21.79 -1.66
N THR A 29 3.01 -22.94 -2.32
CA THR A 29 2.14 -23.16 -3.50
C THR A 29 0.65 -23.08 -3.16
N ASP A 30 0.27 -23.35 -1.91
CA ASP A 30 -1.12 -23.33 -1.48
C ASP A 30 -1.76 -21.95 -1.61
N ARG A 31 -0.97 -20.88 -1.44
CA ARG A 31 -1.42 -19.49 -1.66
C ARG A 31 -1.94 -19.26 -3.09
N TYR A 32 -1.47 -20.06 -4.04
CA TYR A 32 -1.80 -19.93 -5.45
C TYR A 32 -2.88 -20.92 -5.90
N ARG A 33 -3.40 -21.78 -5.00
CA ARG A 33 -4.59 -22.59 -5.27
C ARG A 33 -5.81 -21.68 -5.28
N GLY A 34 -6.57 -21.71 -6.37
CA GLY A 34 -7.76 -20.87 -6.54
C GLY A 34 -7.44 -19.38 -6.77
N ALA A 35 -6.20 -19.03 -7.10
CA ALA A 35 -5.79 -17.66 -7.38
C ALA A 35 -6.12 -17.25 -8.83
N GLU A 36 -7.41 -17.26 -9.18
CA GLU A 36 -7.92 -17.02 -10.55
C GLU A 36 -7.49 -15.66 -11.14
N TYR A 37 -7.27 -14.67 -10.29
CA TYR A 37 -6.76 -13.35 -10.70
C TYR A 37 -5.36 -13.45 -11.34
N TRP A 38 -4.52 -14.41 -10.95
CA TRP A 38 -3.24 -14.67 -11.61
C TRP A 38 -3.40 -15.35 -12.97
N GLU A 39 -4.39 -16.23 -13.14
CA GLU A 39 -4.64 -16.89 -14.44
C GLU A 39 -4.92 -15.86 -15.53
N THR A 40 -5.58 -14.77 -15.17
CA THR A 40 -5.91 -13.68 -16.08
C THR A 40 -4.67 -12.98 -16.63
N VAL A 41 -3.61 -12.81 -15.83
CA VAL A 41 -2.38 -12.11 -16.25
C VAL A 41 -1.31 -13.06 -16.80
N LEU A 42 -1.22 -14.28 -16.28
CA LEU A 42 -0.31 -15.32 -16.75
C LEU A 42 -0.79 -15.96 -18.06
N LYS A 43 -2.11 -16.01 -18.27
CA LYS A 43 -2.79 -16.78 -19.34
C LYS A 43 -2.61 -18.30 -19.20
N GLU A 44 -2.28 -18.76 -17.99
CA GLU A 44 -2.16 -20.16 -17.60
C GLU A 44 -2.28 -20.30 -16.07
N LYS A 45 -2.40 -21.53 -15.57
CA LYS A 45 -2.54 -21.79 -14.13
C LYS A 45 -1.25 -21.46 -13.37
N PRO A 46 -1.28 -20.70 -12.26
CA PRO A 46 -0.10 -20.37 -11.47
C PRO A 46 0.71 -21.59 -11.06
N LEU A 47 0.03 -22.67 -10.66
CA LEU A 47 0.69 -23.92 -10.25
C LEU A 47 1.52 -24.54 -11.40
N LYS A 48 1.05 -24.45 -12.65
CA LYS A 48 1.83 -24.93 -13.82
C LYS A 48 3.07 -24.09 -14.05
N VAL A 49 2.98 -22.78 -13.84
CA VAL A 49 4.13 -21.87 -13.92
C VAL A 49 5.14 -22.19 -12.82
N ILE A 50 4.69 -22.43 -11.60
CA ILE A 50 5.56 -22.81 -10.48
C ILE A 50 6.24 -24.17 -10.74
N GLU A 51 5.51 -25.16 -11.26
CA GLU A 51 6.10 -26.43 -11.72
C GLU A 51 7.16 -26.23 -12.80
N GLN A 52 6.92 -25.30 -13.74
CA GLN A 52 7.91 -24.94 -14.76
C GLN A 52 9.15 -24.28 -14.14
N PHE A 53 8.98 -23.39 -13.17
CA PHE A 53 10.10 -22.77 -12.45
C PHE A 53 10.98 -23.79 -11.72
N LEU A 54 10.37 -24.80 -11.09
CA LEU A 54 11.08 -25.92 -10.46
C LEU A 54 11.83 -26.76 -11.51
N LYS A 55 11.16 -27.10 -12.62
CA LYS A 55 11.75 -27.86 -13.71
C LYS A 55 12.94 -27.15 -14.37
N GLU A 56 12.89 -25.82 -14.43
CA GLU A 56 13.94 -24.98 -15.00
C GLU A 56 14.99 -24.52 -13.98
N GLY A 57 14.91 -24.98 -12.72
CA GLY A 57 15.92 -24.75 -11.70
C GLY A 57 16.01 -23.30 -11.20
N VAL A 58 14.95 -22.51 -11.39
CA VAL A 58 14.87 -21.13 -10.84
C VAL A 58 14.16 -21.08 -9.49
N LEU A 59 13.45 -22.15 -9.13
CA LEU A 59 12.98 -22.42 -7.77
C LEU A 59 13.58 -23.73 -7.23
N GLU A 60 13.71 -23.81 -5.92
CA GLU A 60 14.10 -25.01 -5.19
C GLU A 60 13.29 -25.14 -3.88
N PRO A 61 13.17 -26.34 -3.29
CA PRO A 61 12.59 -26.50 -1.96
C PRO A 61 13.30 -25.62 -0.94
N ALA A 62 12.52 -24.98 -0.07
CA ALA A 62 13.05 -24.08 0.96
C ALA A 62 13.81 -24.88 2.04
N GLY A 63 14.84 -24.25 2.62
CA GLY A 63 15.59 -24.83 3.74
C GLY A 63 14.83 -24.70 5.06
N LEU A 64 15.34 -25.35 6.11
CA LEU A 64 14.71 -25.33 7.43
C LEU A 64 14.52 -23.90 7.97
N GLN A 65 15.49 -23.01 7.70
CA GLN A 65 15.42 -21.62 8.11
C GLN A 65 14.19 -20.90 7.52
N GLU A 66 13.97 -21.00 6.21
CA GLU A 66 12.81 -20.40 5.55
C GLU A 66 11.49 -21.07 5.98
N LEU A 67 11.49 -22.38 6.23
CA LEU A 67 10.31 -23.09 6.71
C LEU A 67 9.87 -22.58 8.10
N VAL A 68 10.83 -22.40 9.01
CA VAL A 68 10.56 -21.84 10.35
C VAL A 68 10.14 -20.38 10.23
N ASP A 69 10.80 -19.60 9.37
CA ASP A 69 10.44 -18.20 9.14
C ASP A 69 9.02 -18.04 8.61
N TYR A 70 8.62 -18.87 7.64
CA TYR A 70 7.29 -18.87 7.07
C TYR A 70 6.23 -19.25 8.11
N LYS A 71 6.48 -20.28 8.93
CA LYS A 71 5.49 -20.82 9.86
C LYS A 71 5.28 -19.97 11.11
N PHE A 72 6.34 -19.38 11.66
CA PHE A 72 6.31 -18.82 13.01
C PHE A 72 6.51 -17.31 13.03
N LYS A 73 5.78 -16.61 13.90
CA LYS A 73 6.00 -15.20 14.24
C LYS A 73 6.98 -15.08 15.40
N VAL A 74 7.55 -13.89 15.60
CA VAL A 74 8.44 -13.61 16.75
C VAL A 74 7.76 -13.92 18.09
N SER A 75 6.44 -13.75 18.19
CA SER A 75 5.64 -14.11 19.36
C SER A 75 5.66 -15.60 19.68
N ASP A 76 5.83 -16.45 18.66
CA ASP A 76 5.82 -17.92 18.78
C ASP A 76 7.23 -18.44 19.06
N LEU A 77 8.25 -17.82 18.45
CA LEU A 77 9.66 -18.19 18.61
C LEU A 77 10.20 -17.90 20.02
N LYS A 78 9.77 -16.80 20.64
CA LYS A 78 10.24 -16.39 21.98
C LYS A 78 9.90 -17.43 23.07
N PRO A 79 8.67 -17.95 23.17
CA PRO A 79 8.34 -19.08 24.05
C PRO A 79 9.23 -20.30 23.80
N MET A 80 9.41 -20.72 22.54
CA MET A 80 10.23 -21.89 22.19
C MET A 80 11.68 -21.75 22.66
N LEU A 81 12.25 -20.55 22.51
CA LEU A 81 13.60 -20.24 23.01
C LEU A 81 13.66 -20.26 24.54
N LYS A 82 12.64 -19.70 25.21
CA LYS A 82 12.57 -19.65 26.67
C LYS A 82 12.50 -21.06 27.29
N GLU A 83 11.70 -21.96 26.71
CA GLU A 83 11.61 -23.37 27.12
C GLU A 83 12.96 -24.09 27.06
N ARG A 84 13.83 -23.66 26.14
CA ARG A 84 15.18 -24.20 25.94
C ARG A 84 16.26 -23.44 26.73
N GLY A 85 15.87 -22.47 27.58
CA GLY A 85 16.81 -21.63 28.33
C GLY A 85 17.65 -20.69 27.47
N LEU A 86 17.21 -20.41 26.24
CA LEU A 86 17.96 -19.61 25.25
C LEU A 86 17.59 -18.13 25.32
N LYS A 87 18.51 -17.28 24.86
CA LYS A 87 18.28 -15.83 24.77
C LYS A 87 17.08 -15.54 23.86
N ILE A 88 16.16 -14.70 24.32
CA ILE A 88 14.92 -14.34 23.59
C ILE A 88 14.95 -12.98 22.88
N SER A 89 16.05 -12.24 23.03
CA SER A 89 16.27 -10.97 22.34
C SER A 89 16.95 -11.19 20.99
N GLY A 90 16.66 -10.31 20.02
CA GLY A 90 17.29 -10.32 18.70
C GLY A 90 16.27 -10.12 17.58
N ARG A 91 16.79 -10.04 16.36
CA ARG A 91 15.96 -10.06 15.14
C ARG A 91 15.38 -11.45 14.91
N LYS A 92 14.27 -11.56 14.17
CA LYS A 92 13.59 -12.84 13.92
C LYS A 92 14.55 -13.90 13.36
N GLU A 93 15.36 -13.55 12.36
CA GLU A 93 16.37 -14.42 11.76
C GLU A 93 17.35 -14.99 12.80
N GLU A 94 17.82 -14.16 13.73
CA GLU A 94 18.72 -14.58 14.83
C GLU A 94 18.02 -15.55 15.80
N LEU A 95 16.72 -15.34 16.05
CA LEU A 95 15.92 -16.23 16.90
C LEU A 95 15.74 -17.59 16.24
N ILE A 96 15.46 -17.61 14.93
CA ILE A 96 15.31 -18.83 14.13
C ILE A 96 16.62 -19.60 14.09
N GLN A 97 17.72 -18.92 13.75
CA GLN A 97 19.05 -19.54 13.69
C GLN A 97 19.40 -20.20 15.03
N ARG A 98 19.14 -19.50 16.15
CA ARG A 98 19.38 -20.03 17.49
C ARG A 98 18.53 -21.27 17.80
N LEU A 99 17.27 -21.30 17.38
CA LEU A 99 16.43 -22.50 17.54
C LEU A 99 16.96 -23.67 16.71
N ILE A 100 17.35 -23.43 15.46
CA ILE A 100 17.87 -24.46 14.57
C ILE A 100 19.18 -25.04 15.11
N GLU A 101 20.10 -24.19 15.58
CA GLU A 101 21.39 -24.62 16.14
C GLU A 101 21.26 -25.44 17.44
N ASN A 102 20.22 -25.20 18.23
CA ASN A 102 20.05 -25.84 19.54
C ASN A 102 18.99 -26.96 19.53
N ASP A 103 18.09 -26.99 18.55
CA ASP A 103 17.02 -27.98 18.44
C ASP A 103 16.50 -28.11 17.00
N GLU A 104 17.39 -28.52 16.11
CA GLU A 104 17.09 -28.70 14.69
C GLU A 104 15.92 -29.68 14.48
N GLN A 105 15.90 -30.80 15.22
CA GLN A 105 14.92 -31.86 15.03
C GLN A 105 13.51 -31.39 15.40
N SER A 106 13.34 -30.68 16.53
CA SER A 106 12.03 -30.11 16.88
C SER A 106 11.56 -29.12 15.82
N MET A 107 12.45 -28.30 15.26
CA MET A 107 12.10 -27.38 14.18
C MET A 107 11.69 -28.13 12.91
N ARG A 108 12.39 -29.20 12.53
CA ARG A 108 12.03 -30.06 11.38
C ARG A 108 10.65 -30.68 11.55
N ASP A 109 10.38 -31.24 12.73
CA ASP A 109 9.10 -31.84 13.05
C ASP A 109 7.98 -30.80 13.06
N ALA A 110 8.26 -29.62 13.62
CA ALA A 110 7.33 -28.52 13.65
C ALA A 110 7.03 -27.96 12.25
N THR A 111 7.94 -28.06 11.28
CA THR A 111 7.71 -27.60 9.90
C THR A 111 7.33 -28.72 8.93
N LYS A 112 7.10 -29.95 9.42
CA LYS A 112 6.79 -31.10 8.58
C LYS A 112 5.50 -30.89 7.78
N GLY A 113 5.54 -31.24 6.50
CA GLY A 113 4.39 -31.13 5.59
C GLY A 113 4.18 -29.75 4.97
N LEU A 114 5.10 -28.80 5.19
CA LEU A 114 5.07 -27.52 4.49
C LEU A 114 5.75 -27.63 3.11
N ASP A 115 5.01 -27.30 2.06
CA ASP A 115 5.52 -27.18 0.69
C ASP A 115 5.88 -25.73 0.40
N ILE A 116 7.06 -25.30 0.87
CA ILE A 116 7.61 -23.96 0.63
C ILE A 116 8.75 -24.06 -0.37
N TYR A 117 8.76 -23.14 -1.33
CA TYR A 117 9.81 -23.02 -2.33
C TYR A 117 10.45 -21.65 -2.24
N ARG A 118 11.73 -21.56 -2.60
CA ARG A 118 12.45 -20.30 -2.69
C ARG A 118 13.17 -20.17 -4.04
N CYS A 119 13.54 -18.95 -4.39
CA CYS A 119 14.40 -18.71 -5.54
C CYS A 119 15.77 -19.36 -5.36
N THR A 120 16.27 -20.00 -6.41
CA THR A 120 17.71 -20.31 -6.53
C THR A 120 18.50 -19.02 -6.77
N LYS A 121 19.83 -19.08 -6.81
CA LYS A 121 20.66 -17.90 -7.15
C LYS A 121 20.24 -17.26 -8.48
N GLU A 122 19.95 -18.08 -9.50
CA GLU A 122 19.51 -17.58 -10.80
C GLU A 122 18.07 -17.05 -10.75
N GLY A 123 17.17 -17.74 -10.05
CA GLY A 123 15.80 -17.24 -9.85
C GLY A 123 15.77 -15.89 -9.11
N MET A 124 16.63 -15.73 -8.12
CA MET A 124 16.78 -14.50 -7.35
C MET A 124 17.25 -13.37 -8.25
N ARG A 125 18.30 -13.61 -9.06
CA ARG A 125 18.81 -12.64 -10.03
C ARG A 125 17.73 -12.16 -11.01
N LEU A 126 16.91 -13.07 -11.53
CA LEU A 126 15.80 -12.72 -12.44
C LEU A 126 14.71 -11.90 -11.72
N ALA A 127 14.33 -12.33 -10.51
CA ALA A 127 13.33 -11.63 -9.70
C ALA A 127 13.78 -10.23 -9.29
N GLU A 128 15.03 -10.07 -8.85
CA GLU A 128 15.60 -8.78 -8.45
C GLU A 128 15.74 -7.84 -9.63
N HIS A 129 16.28 -8.31 -10.76
CA HIS A 129 16.38 -7.50 -11.98
C HIS A 129 15.02 -6.95 -12.42
N TYR A 130 13.98 -7.80 -12.37
CA TYR A 130 12.62 -7.37 -12.64
C TYR A 130 12.13 -6.30 -11.67
N LEU A 131 12.26 -6.53 -10.36
CA LEU A 131 11.80 -5.60 -9.33
C LEU A 131 12.55 -4.26 -9.36
N GLU A 132 13.84 -4.27 -9.65
CA GLU A 132 14.64 -3.07 -9.89
C GLU A 132 14.14 -2.29 -11.11
N GLY A 133 13.82 -3.00 -12.19
CA GLY A 133 13.21 -2.39 -13.38
C GLY A 133 11.85 -1.74 -13.08
N GLU A 134 10.97 -2.42 -12.35
CA GLU A 134 9.67 -1.86 -11.95
C GLU A 134 9.85 -0.66 -11.00
N LYS A 135 10.79 -0.74 -10.05
CA LYS A 135 11.14 0.38 -9.17
C LYS A 135 11.64 1.57 -9.99
N ALA A 136 12.54 1.36 -10.95
CA ALA A 136 13.08 2.44 -11.78
C ALA A 136 12.00 3.13 -12.62
N LYS A 137 11.05 2.36 -13.18
CA LYS A 137 9.88 2.91 -13.89
C LYS A 137 9.00 3.74 -12.95
N ARG A 138 8.75 3.23 -11.75
CA ARG A 138 7.99 3.94 -10.72
C ARG A 138 8.67 5.24 -10.31
N ASP A 139 9.95 5.20 -10.01
CA ASP A 139 10.74 6.37 -9.61
C ASP A 139 10.77 7.43 -10.74
N ALA A 140 10.81 7.00 -12.01
CA ALA A 140 10.71 7.91 -13.15
C ALA A 140 9.34 8.60 -13.23
N ALA A 141 8.25 7.83 -13.14
CA ALA A 141 6.90 8.40 -13.14
C ALA A 141 6.67 9.32 -11.93
N GLU A 142 7.19 8.99 -10.75
CA GLU A 142 7.12 9.87 -9.57
C GLU A 142 7.83 11.21 -9.80
N ARG A 143 9.01 11.21 -10.41
CA ARG A 143 9.72 12.46 -10.76
C ARG A 143 8.93 13.31 -11.75
N ASP A 144 8.41 12.71 -12.82
CA ASP A 144 7.61 13.42 -13.82
C ASP A 144 6.36 14.06 -13.19
N VAL A 145 5.70 13.34 -12.27
CA VAL A 145 4.54 13.86 -11.54
C VAL A 145 4.94 15.04 -10.65
N VAL A 146 6.04 14.95 -9.89
CA VAL A 146 6.53 16.05 -9.04
C VAL A 146 6.78 17.31 -9.88
N ASP A 147 7.47 17.18 -11.01
CA ASP A 147 7.76 18.32 -11.90
C ASP A 147 6.48 18.99 -12.42
N LEU A 148 5.46 18.19 -12.76
CA LEU A 148 4.16 18.69 -13.21
C LEU A 148 3.38 19.35 -12.07
N LEU A 149 3.43 18.80 -10.85
CA LEU A 149 2.78 19.38 -9.68
C LEU A 149 3.39 20.73 -9.28
N VAL A 150 4.72 20.87 -9.35
CA VAL A 150 5.42 22.16 -9.11
C VAL A 150 4.95 23.23 -10.10
N ARG A 151 4.69 22.85 -11.36
CA ARG A 151 4.13 23.75 -12.39
C ARG A 151 2.61 23.89 -12.34
N LYS A 152 1.95 23.25 -11.37
CA LYS A 152 0.49 23.18 -11.21
C LYS A 152 -0.23 22.61 -12.45
N GLU A 153 0.44 21.76 -13.22
CA GLU A 153 -0.10 21.06 -14.39
C GLU A 153 -0.87 19.79 -13.97
N PHE A 154 -1.89 19.96 -13.11
CA PHE A 154 -2.58 18.87 -12.41
C PHE A 154 -3.16 17.79 -13.33
N SER A 155 -3.79 18.19 -14.44
CA SER A 155 -4.36 17.22 -15.40
C SER A 155 -3.30 16.30 -16.00
N LYS A 156 -2.11 16.84 -16.30
CA LYS A 156 -1.00 16.01 -16.82
C LYS A 156 -0.45 15.10 -15.72
N ALA A 157 -0.32 15.59 -14.49
CA ALA A 157 0.14 14.79 -13.36
C ALA A 157 -0.76 13.56 -13.13
N VAL A 158 -2.09 13.75 -13.12
CA VAL A 158 -3.06 12.64 -13.00
C VAL A 158 -2.93 11.66 -14.18
N ARG A 159 -2.74 12.16 -15.41
CA ARG A 159 -2.57 11.31 -16.61
C ARG A 159 -1.33 10.44 -16.55
N ILE A 160 -0.20 10.95 -16.05
CA ILE A 160 1.03 10.14 -15.90
C ILE A 160 0.77 8.95 -14.98
N VAL A 161 0.08 9.18 -13.85
CA VAL A 161 -0.27 8.10 -12.93
C VAL A 161 -1.23 7.10 -13.57
N ALA A 162 -2.27 7.59 -14.25
CA ALA A 162 -3.20 6.70 -14.95
C ALA A 162 -2.49 5.83 -16.01
N GLN A 163 -1.61 6.44 -16.81
CA GLN A 163 -0.79 5.72 -17.80
C GLN A 163 0.11 4.69 -17.12
N TYR A 164 0.80 5.04 -16.04
CA TYR A 164 1.62 4.11 -15.26
C TYR A 164 0.82 2.88 -14.81
N GLU A 165 -0.40 3.10 -14.30
CA GLU A 165 -1.29 2.03 -13.82
C GLU A 165 -1.74 1.10 -14.97
N THR A 166 -1.89 1.59 -16.21
CA THR A 166 -2.24 0.73 -17.36
C THR A 166 -1.20 -0.35 -17.68
N TYR A 167 0.06 -0.14 -17.27
CA TYR A 167 1.16 -1.08 -17.48
C TYR A 167 1.36 -2.05 -16.31
N GLN A 168 0.68 -1.85 -15.19
CA GLN A 168 0.84 -2.72 -14.03
C GLN A 168 0.19 -4.09 -14.28
N ILE A 169 0.83 -5.15 -13.78
CA ILE A 169 0.25 -6.50 -13.82
C ILE A 169 -1.03 -6.55 -12.97
N PHE A 170 -1.01 -5.89 -11.81
CA PHE A 170 -2.16 -5.73 -10.93
C PHE A 170 -2.35 -4.23 -10.67
N PRO A 171 -3.11 -3.53 -11.52
CA PRO A 171 -3.41 -2.12 -11.29
C PRO A 171 -4.21 -1.96 -9.99
N ARG A 172 -4.03 -0.82 -9.31
CA ARG A 172 -4.75 -0.54 -8.07
C ARG A 172 -6.21 -0.14 -8.32
N GLY A 173 -7.04 -0.31 -7.29
CA GLY A 173 -8.45 0.09 -7.30
C GLY A 173 -9.35 -0.96 -7.95
N LEU A 174 -10.38 -1.38 -7.22
CA LEU A 174 -11.34 -2.37 -7.70
C LEU A 174 -12.25 -1.73 -8.76
N GLY A 175 -12.29 -2.33 -9.95
CA GLY A 175 -13.19 -1.90 -11.04
C GLY A 175 -12.79 -0.60 -11.74
N ILE A 176 -11.57 -0.08 -11.50
CA ILE A 176 -11.07 1.11 -12.20
C ILE A 176 -10.48 0.69 -13.56
N ASP A 177 -11.01 1.27 -14.63
CA ASP A 177 -10.37 1.19 -15.95
C ASP A 177 -9.36 2.33 -16.11
N TRP A 178 -8.08 2.03 -15.93
CA TRP A 178 -7.01 3.01 -16.05
C TRP A 178 -6.77 3.50 -17.49
N LYS A 179 -7.27 2.78 -18.51
CA LYS A 179 -7.14 3.19 -19.91
C LYS A 179 -8.11 4.30 -20.28
N ASP A 180 -9.26 4.31 -19.65
CA ASP A 180 -10.32 5.32 -19.80
C ASP A 180 -10.58 6.04 -18.47
N TYR A 181 -9.49 6.35 -17.76
CA TYR A 181 -9.57 6.97 -16.45
C TYR A 181 -10.02 8.42 -16.55
N ASP A 182 -11.14 8.75 -15.90
CA ASP A 182 -11.57 10.14 -15.72
C ASP A 182 -10.60 10.87 -14.78
N VAL A 183 -9.92 11.88 -15.31
CA VAL A 183 -8.90 12.64 -14.61
C VAL A 183 -9.47 13.76 -13.74
N GLU A 184 -10.69 14.22 -14.03
CA GLU A 184 -11.26 15.40 -13.39
C GLU A 184 -11.40 15.28 -11.87
N PRO A 185 -11.85 14.14 -11.30
CA PRO A 185 -11.90 13.97 -9.85
C PRO A 185 -10.51 14.10 -9.20
N GLY A 186 -9.48 13.59 -9.86
CA GLY A 186 -8.09 13.74 -9.41
C GLY A 186 -7.61 15.19 -9.49
N VAL A 187 -7.92 15.89 -10.58
CA VAL A 187 -7.57 17.31 -10.78
C VAL A 187 -8.24 18.19 -9.73
N GLU A 188 -9.52 17.96 -9.44
CA GLU A 188 -10.26 18.69 -8.42
C GLU A 188 -9.63 18.51 -7.04
N SER A 189 -9.28 17.28 -6.67
CA SER A 189 -8.57 17.01 -5.42
C SER A 189 -7.23 17.76 -5.34
N LEU A 190 -6.46 17.78 -6.42
CA LEU A 190 -5.18 18.49 -6.46
C LEU A 190 -5.36 20.00 -6.31
N LYS A 191 -6.36 20.60 -6.99
CA LYS A 191 -6.68 22.02 -6.81
C LYS A 191 -6.98 22.35 -5.35
N ILE A 192 -7.85 21.55 -4.71
CA ILE A 192 -8.18 21.75 -3.30
C ILE A 192 -6.94 21.66 -2.41
N ILE A 193 -6.10 20.63 -2.61
CA ILE A 193 -4.86 20.45 -1.83
C ILE A 193 -3.94 21.67 -1.97
N PHE A 194 -3.79 22.22 -3.18
CA PHE A 194 -2.89 23.34 -3.42
C PHE A 194 -3.45 24.71 -3.01
N GLU A 195 -4.78 24.87 -2.96
CA GLU A 195 -5.43 26.18 -2.78
C GLU A 195 -6.03 26.37 -1.38
N ARG A 196 -6.19 25.31 -0.60
CA ARG A 196 -6.92 25.37 0.67
C ARG A 196 -6.14 24.71 1.80
N THR A 197 -6.13 25.36 2.95
CA THR A 197 -5.56 24.83 4.19
C THR A 197 -6.70 24.42 5.13
N PRO A 198 -6.80 23.14 5.53
CA PRO A 198 -7.78 22.74 6.54
C PRO A 198 -7.45 23.36 7.89
N GLU A 199 -8.47 23.69 8.68
CA GLU A 199 -8.35 24.44 9.94
C GLU A 199 -7.44 23.72 10.95
N ILE A 200 -7.38 22.38 10.92
CA ILE A 200 -6.47 21.59 11.76
C ILE A 200 -4.98 21.86 11.49
N LEU A 201 -4.64 22.44 10.33
CA LEU A 201 -3.27 22.75 9.90
C LEU A 201 -2.97 24.26 9.86
N LYS A 202 -3.90 25.12 10.30
CA LYS A 202 -3.81 26.57 10.11
C LYS A 202 -2.59 27.24 10.76
N ASP A 203 -2.05 26.62 11.82
CA ASP A 203 -0.95 27.15 12.62
C ASP A 203 0.42 26.72 12.07
N ILE A 204 0.47 25.97 10.96
CA ILE A 204 1.71 25.59 10.28
C ILE A 204 2.16 26.73 9.37
N GLU A 205 3.45 27.07 9.43
CA GLU A 205 4.09 28.07 8.57
C GLU A 205 3.91 27.78 7.07
N GLU A 206 3.70 28.82 6.27
CA GLU A 206 3.35 28.70 4.85
C GLU A 206 4.43 27.95 4.03
N ASP A 207 5.72 28.16 4.34
CA ASP A 207 6.82 27.49 3.66
C ASP A 207 6.85 25.98 3.92
N ARG A 208 6.29 25.52 5.05
CA ARG A 208 6.11 24.11 5.40
C ARG A 208 4.83 23.58 4.77
N LEU A 209 3.76 24.38 4.76
CA LEU A 209 2.51 24.04 4.06
C LEU A 209 2.77 23.74 2.59
N ASP A 210 3.60 24.52 1.89
CA ASP A 210 3.90 24.27 0.48
C ASP A 210 4.55 22.90 0.23
N LYS A 211 5.49 22.48 1.08
CA LYS A 211 6.13 21.16 0.99
C LYS A 211 5.15 20.04 1.34
N LEU A 212 4.27 20.28 2.31
CA LEU A 212 3.20 19.35 2.69
C LEU A 212 2.14 19.21 1.59
N ARG A 213 1.75 20.29 0.90
CA ARG A 213 0.78 20.25 -0.21
C ARG A 213 1.31 19.40 -1.38
N LEU A 214 2.57 19.59 -1.76
CA LEU A 214 3.21 18.76 -2.79
C LEU A 214 3.22 17.28 -2.39
N SER A 215 3.61 16.99 -1.15
CA SER A 215 3.69 15.61 -0.65
C SER A 215 2.31 14.97 -0.45
N ALA A 216 1.30 15.75 -0.05
CA ALA A 216 -0.09 15.32 0.03
C ALA A 216 -0.68 15.04 -1.35
N ALA A 217 -0.34 15.85 -2.35
CA ALA A 217 -0.72 15.59 -3.74
C ALA A 217 -0.11 14.29 -4.26
N MET A 218 1.17 14.02 -3.97
CA MET A 218 1.81 12.74 -4.28
C MET A 218 1.15 11.58 -3.52
N MET A 219 0.86 11.75 -2.22
CA MET A 219 0.13 10.78 -1.40
C MET A 219 -1.21 10.40 -2.03
N GLN A 220 -2.01 11.40 -2.41
CA GLN A 220 -3.31 11.24 -3.08
C GLN A 220 -3.15 10.52 -4.42
N LEU A 221 -2.28 11.02 -5.28
CA LEU A 221 -2.09 10.49 -6.62
C LEU A 221 -1.63 9.04 -6.58
N TRP A 222 -0.71 8.68 -5.69
CA TRP A 222 -0.15 7.34 -5.60
C TRP A 222 -0.90 6.38 -4.68
N GLY A 223 -1.91 6.88 -3.95
CA GLY A 223 -2.83 6.06 -3.16
C GLY A 223 -2.14 5.31 -2.02
N ILE A 224 -1.12 5.94 -1.44
CA ILE A 224 -0.38 5.45 -0.28
C ILE A 224 -0.59 6.44 0.87
N ASN A 225 -0.35 6.03 2.11
CA ASN A 225 -0.49 6.90 3.30
C ASN A 225 0.85 7.39 3.85
N ILE A 226 1.87 7.46 2.99
CA ILE A 226 3.25 7.84 3.32
C ILE A 226 3.66 9.01 2.43
N ALA A 227 4.05 10.13 3.03
CA ALA A 227 4.53 11.33 2.36
C ALA A 227 6.04 11.54 2.54
N GLY A 228 6.64 10.99 3.60
CA GLY A 228 8.04 11.29 3.98
C GLY A 228 9.07 11.18 2.85
N ARG A 229 8.86 10.31 1.87
CA ARG A 229 9.78 10.14 0.72
C ARG A 229 9.86 11.33 -0.24
N TRP A 230 8.90 12.26 -0.18
CA TRP A 230 8.86 13.47 -1.02
C TRP A 230 9.15 14.74 -0.21
N LEU A 231 9.56 14.57 1.06
CA LEU A 231 9.97 15.64 1.95
C LEU A 231 11.48 15.56 2.20
N PRO A 232 12.11 16.67 2.61
CA PRO A 232 13.47 16.63 3.15
C PRO A 232 13.60 15.66 4.33
N ASP A 233 14.74 15.01 4.48
CA ASP A 233 14.98 14.01 5.54
C ASP A 233 14.85 14.59 6.96
N ASP A 234 15.14 15.89 7.13
CA ASP A 234 15.06 16.65 8.38
C ASP A 234 13.75 17.47 8.49
N PHE A 235 12.77 17.20 7.63
CA PHE A 235 11.53 17.97 7.61
C PHE A 235 10.68 17.71 8.85
N GLU A 236 10.39 18.79 9.58
CA GLU A 236 9.41 18.81 10.65
C GLU A 236 8.16 19.58 10.22
N THR A 237 6.98 19.19 10.70
CA THR A 237 5.74 19.89 10.35
C THR A 237 5.60 21.23 11.09
N GLY A 238 6.26 21.39 12.23
CA GLY A 238 5.99 22.51 13.15
C GLY A 238 4.66 22.37 13.91
N SER A 239 4.06 21.18 13.91
CA SER A 239 2.81 20.89 14.60
C SER A 239 2.92 19.60 15.41
N ARG A 240 1.84 19.25 16.14
CA ARG A 240 1.73 17.94 16.82
C ARG A 240 1.60 16.75 15.87
N LEU A 241 1.31 16.98 14.59
CA LEU A 241 1.12 15.93 13.60
C LEU A 241 2.45 15.64 12.91
N ASP A 242 2.79 14.36 12.74
CA ASP A 242 3.90 13.98 11.86
C ASP A 242 3.58 14.32 10.39
N SER A 243 4.61 14.24 9.54
CA SER A 243 4.50 14.60 8.11
C SER A 243 3.43 13.80 7.37
N ASP A 244 3.30 12.51 7.67
CA ASP A 244 2.31 11.65 7.01
C ASP A 244 0.89 12.01 7.48
N ALA A 245 0.69 12.29 8.77
CA ALA A 245 -0.57 12.72 9.35
C ALA A 245 -0.99 14.09 8.81
N ALA A 246 -0.08 15.05 8.75
CA ALA A 246 -0.34 16.38 8.19
C ALA A 246 -0.73 16.28 6.71
N CYS A 247 0.00 15.49 5.90
CA CYS A 247 -0.37 15.27 4.49
C CYS A 247 -1.74 14.58 4.34
N ARG A 248 -2.06 13.60 5.20
CA ARG A 248 -3.40 12.99 5.21
C ARG A 248 -4.49 14.00 5.51
N MET A 249 -4.25 15.03 6.33
CA MET A 249 -5.26 16.06 6.60
C MET A 249 -5.64 16.83 5.34
N PHE A 250 -4.68 17.17 4.47
CA PHE A 250 -4.98 17.75 3.16
C PHE A 250 -5.78 16.79 2.27
N VAL A 251 -5.37 15.52 2.20
CA VAL A 251 -6.05 14.50 1.38
C VAL A 251 -7.50 14.28 1.84
N PHE A 252 -7.71 14.13 3.14
CA PHE A 252 -9.04 13.95 3.71
C PHE A 252 -9.90 15.20 3.59
N TYR A 253 -9.30 16.39 3.65
CA TYR A 253 -10.03 17.64 3.42
C TYR A 253 -10.53 17.75 1.98
N ALA A 254 -9.67 17.42 1.01
CA ALA A 254 -10.05 17.36 -0.39
C ALA A 254 -11.17 16.33 -0.64
N ALA A 255 -11.08 15.15 -0.03
CA ALA A 255 -12.14 14.15 -0.10
C ALA A 255 -13.45 14.64 0.54
N HIS A 256 -13.37 15.29 1.71
CA HIS A 256 -14.53 15.86 2.38
C HIS A 256 -15.25 16.89 1.51
N LEU A 257 -14.52 17.89 0.97
CA LEU A 257 -15.14 18.92 0.12
C LEU A 257 -15.79 18.34 -1.13
N ARG A 258 -15.15 17.37 -1.78
CA ARG A 258 -15.70 16.66 -2.95
C ARG A 258 -16.96 15.86 -2.60
N ASN A 259 -16.92 15.12 -1.49
CA ASN A 259 -18.09 14.39 -1.01
C ASN A 259 -19.25 15.34 -0.71
N MET A 260 -18.99 16.46 -0.04
CA MET A 260 -20.03 17.46 0.26
C MET A 260 -20.60 18.10 -1.01
N ALA A 261 -19.77 18.36 -2.03
CA ALA A 261 -20.25 18.83 -3.34
C ALA A 261 -21.16 17.80 -4.00
N GLY A 262 -20.74 16.52 -4.07
CA GLY A 262 -21.55 15.45 -4.63
C GLY A 262 -22.87 15.23 -3.87
N TYR A 263 -22.86 15.34 -2.54
CA TYR A 263 -24.07 15.29 -1.73
C TYR A 263 -25.04 16.44 -2.05
N LYS A 264 -24.53 17.66 -2.26
CA LYS A 264 -25.35 18.81 -2.67
C LYS A 264 -25.97 18.60 -4.05
N GLU A 265 -25.20 18.12 -5.02
CA GLU A 265 -25.68 17.80 -6.37
C GLU A 265 -26.77 16.72 -6.34
N ALA A 266 -26.57 15.69 -5.53
CA ALA A 266 -27.54 14.63 -5.29
C ALA A 266 -28.73 15.05 -4.41
N ARG A 267 -28.81 16.32 -3.99
CA ARG A 267 -29.86 16.89 -3.12
C ARG A 267 -30.01 16.16 -1.78
N VAL A 268 -28.93 15.57 -1.28
CA VAL A 268 -28.86 15.01 0.08
C VAL A 268 -29.05 16.15 1.07
N LYS A 269 -29.99 15.99 2.00
CA LYS A 269 -30.33 17.03 2.99
C LYS A 269 -29.49 16.89 4.26
N THR A 270 -29.20 15.66 4.65
CA THR A 270 -28.57 15.32 5.92
C THR A 270 -27.47 14.29 5.74
N VAL A 271 -26.37 14.51 6.45
CA VAL A 271 -25.22 13.61 6.53
C VAL A 271 -24.96 13.27 7.99
N GLU A 272 -24.32 12.15 8.23
CA GLU A 272 -23.83 11.75 9.54
C GLU A 272 -22.30 11.81 9.55
N VAL A 273 -21.71 12.29 10.66
CA VAL A 273 -20.27 12.17 10.86
C VAL A 273 -19.97 10.79 11.40
N SER A 274 -19.26 9.98 10.62
CA SER A 274 -18.76 8.67 11.01
C SER A 274 -17.34 8.80 11.57
N SER A 275 -17.17 8.44 12.84
CA SER A 275 -15.85 8.24 13.47
C SER A 275 -15.44 6.77 13.43
N VAL A 276 -14.14 6.49 13.47
CA VAL A 276 -13.61 5.10 13.50
C VAL A 276 -13.98 4.37 14.79
N ASP A 277 -14.21 5.12 15.88
CA ASP A 277 -14.61 4.62 17.21
C ASP A 277 -13.72 3.48 17.74
N ASP A 278 -12.41 3.64 17.54
CA ASP A 278 -11.38 2.76 18.06
C ASP A 278 -10.61 3.41 19.22
N GLY A 279 -9.67 2.66 19.80
CA GLY A 279 -8.81 3.16 20.89
C GLY A 279 -7.94 4.37 20.54
N ASN A 280 -7.85 4.75 19.27
CA ASN A 280 -7.12 5.93 18.79
C ASN A 280 -8.06 7.11 18.48
N THR A 281 -9.36 7.00 18.78
CA THR A 281 -10.33 8.07 18.56
C THR A 281 -10.34 9.01 19.78
N CYS A 282 -10.01 10.29 19.56
CA CYS A 282 -9.98 11.27 20.65
C CYS A 282 -11.38 11.69 21.11
N ALA A 283 -11.46 12.24 22.33
CA ALA A 283 -12.70 12.70 22.93
C ALA A 283 -13.45 13.76 22.08
N GLU A 284 -12.73 14.63 21.37
CA GLU A 284 -13.35 15.64 20.49
C GLU A 284 -14.02 15.00 19.26
N CYS A 285 -13.41 13.97 18.67
CA CYS A 285 -14.01 13.22 17.56
C CYS A 285 -15.21 12.38 18.02
N GLN A 286 -15.14 11.77 19.22
CA GLN A 286 -16.27 11.03 19.80
C GLN A 286 -17.50 11.93 20.01
N LYS A 287 -17.30 13.21 20.36
CA LYS A 287 -18.41 14.17 20.53
C LYS A 287 -19.19 14.43 19.25
N ILE A 288 -18.60 14.25 18.07
CA ILE A 288 -19.27 14.49 16.78
C ILE A 288 -19.63 13.19 16.04
N GLY A 289 -19.01 12.06 16.41
CA GLY A 289 -19.32 10.74 15.86
C GLY A 289 -20.79 10.36 16.06
N GLY A 290 -21.41 9.81 15.01
CA GLY A 290 -22.81 9.39 14.99
C GLY A 290 -23.82 10.54 14.93
N LYS A 291 -23.37 11.81 14.95
CA LYS A 291 -24.29 12.95 14.87
C LYS A 291 -24.70 13.23 13.44
N LYS A 292 -26.01 13.43 13.25
CA LYS A 292 -26.60 13.90 11.99
C LYS A 292 -26.54 15.43 11.91
N TYR A 293 -26.15 15.93 10.76
CA TYR A 293 -26.05 17.35 10.42
C TYR A 293 -26.83 17.62 9.14
N LYS A 294 -27.36 18.84 8.99
CA LYS A 294 -27.69 19.33 7.65
C LYS A 294 -26.40 19.46 6.85
N VAL A 295 -26.46 19.20 5.55
CA VAL A 295 -25.30 19.31 4.66
C VAL A 295 -24.58 20.67 4.76
N GLU A 296 -25.33 21.76 4.95
CA GLU A 296 -24.77 23.12 5.10
C GLU A 296 -24.20 23.44 6.49
N SER A 297 -24.40 22.56 7.48
CA SER A 297 -24.01 22.80 8.87
C SER A 297 -23.10 21.71 9.44
N VAL A 298 -22.61 20.80 8.59
CA VAL A 298 -21.65 19.77 9.02
C VAL A 298 -20.33 20.46 9.39
N PRO A 299 -19.66 20.06 10.50
CA PRO A 299 -18.33 20.59 10.79
C PRO A 299 -17.36 20.23 9.66
N GLU A 300 -16.36 21.10 9.45
CA GLU A 300 -15.24 20.79 8.58
C GLU A 300 -14.57 19.48 9.02
N LEU A 301 -14.32 18.58 8.06
CA LEU A 301 -13.48 17.41 8.24
C LEU A 301 -12.27 17.50 7.30
N PRO A 302 -11.03 17.24 7.77
CA PRO A 302 -10.66 16.72 9.09
C PRO A 302 -10.97 17.71 10.21
N TYR A 303 -11.46 17.19 11.34
CA TYR A 303 -12.04 18.01 12.40
C TYR A 303 -10.98 18.88 13.08
N ALA A 304 -11.19 20.20 13.05
CA ALA A 304 -10.27 21.20 13.61
C ALA A 304 -9.87 20.94 15.06
N LYS A 305 -10.78 20.39 15.88
CA LYS A 305 -10.54 20.11 17.31
C LYS A 305 -9.99 18.71 17.57
N CYS A 306 -9.71 17.92 16.53
CA CYS A 306 -9.13 16.60 16.71
C CYS A 306 -7.78 16.70 17.41
N THR A 307 -7.53 15.80 18.37
CA THR A 307 -6.26 15.69 19.11
C THR A 307 -5.54 14.36 18.89
N CYS A 308 -6.03 13.50 17.97
CA CYS A 308 -5.37 12.24 17.64
C CYS A 308 -3.99 12.46 17.02
N ASP A 309 -2.95 11.77 17.50
CA ASP A 309 -1.57 11.87 17.00
C ASP A 309 -1.46 11.55 15.50
N ILE A 310 -2.27 10.59 15.03
CA ILE A 310 -2.32 10.17 13.62
C ILE A 310 -3.23 11.04 12.74
N GLY A 311 -3.76 12.14 13.27
CA GLY A 311 -4.70 13.03 12.61
C GLY A 311 -6.17 12.59 12.72
N CYS A 312 -7.08 13.45 12.25
CA CYS A 312 -8.51 13.15 12.24
C CYS A 312 -8.85 12.13 11.16
N ARG A 313 -9.61 11.10 11.53
CA ARG A 313 -10.06 10.01 10.63
C ARG A 313 -11.58 9.98 10.48
N CYS A 314 -12.27 11.03 10.92
CA CYS A 314 -13.70 11.16 10.74
C CYS A 314 -14.02 11.40 9.27
N THR A 315 -15.14 10.87 8.80
CA THR A 315 -15.69 11.13 7.47
C THR A 315 -17.19 11.44 7.57
N THR A 316 -17.78 11.92 6.49
CA THR A 316 -19.23 12.06 6.34
C THR A 316 -19.80 10.90 5.56
N ILE A 317 -20.94 10.37 6.00
CA ILE A 317 -21.75 9.40 5.26
C ILE A 317 -23.17 9.94 5.07
N VAL A 318 -23.88 9.46 4.04
CA VAL A 318 -25.28 9.82 3.82
C VAL A 318 -26.11 9.22 4.96
N GLY A 319 -26.82 10.08 5.70
CA GLY A 319 -27.47 9.70 6.95
C GLY A 319 -28.75 8.88 6.78
N ASP A 320 -29.39 8.93 5.60
CA ASP A 320 -30.56 8.16 5.21
C ASP A 320 -30.67 8.15 3.65
N PHE A 321 -30.78 6.98 3.01
CA PHE A 321 -31.35 6.89 1.66
C PHE A 321 -32.87 6.96 1.83
N GLN A 322 -33.51 8.05 1.42
CA GLN A 322 -34.98 8.06 1.28
C GLN A 322 -35.38 7.47 -0.06
#